data_AF-A0A0F2PYD7-F1
#
_entry.id   AF-A0A0F2PYD7-F1
#
_cell.length_a   1.000
_cell.length_b   1.000
_cell.length_c   1.000
_cell.angle_alpha   90.00
_cell.angle_beta   90.00
_cell.angle_gamma   90.00
#
_symmetry.space_group_name_H-M   'P 1'
#
loop_
_entity.id
_entity.type
_entity.pdbx_description
1 polymer ?
#
loop_
_entity_poly.entity_id
_entity_poly.type
_entity_poly.pdbx_seq_one_letter_code
_entity_poly.pdbx_strand_id
1 'polypeptide(L)'
;MTFGAIPDGLPFAPLVIIRLVERVPVRGAPGLNTIPSWVHTMYSLTHSLIIAGVIVSILFYINTRVGIAAGAWILHIIMDIPVHTQGYFRTPFLYPLSDFAINGVNSLKLWAVNWMILILVYTFI
;
A
#
# COMPACT_ATOMS: atom_id res chain seq x y z
N MET A 1 7.11 9.54 7.78
CA MET A 1 7.50 8.47 6.83
C MET A 1 6.93 7.09 7.16
N THR A 2 7.05 6.58 8.40
CA THR A 2 6.74 5.17 8.75
C THR A 2 5.33 4.72 8.36
N PHE A 3 4.30 5.53 8.64
CA PHE A 3 2.91 5.20 8.31
C PHE A 3 2.64 5.10 6.81
N GLY A 4 3.37 5.84 5.97
CA GLY A 4 3.23 5.77 4.51
C GLY A 4 3.85 4.52 3.90
N ALA A 5 4.70 3.80 4.64
CA ALA A 5 5.26 2.52 4.18
C ALA A 5 4.44 1.31 4.64
N ILE A 6 3.47 1.50 5.55
CA ILE A 6 2.61 0.43 6.07
C ILE A 6 1.78 -0.26 4.98
N PRO A 7 1.18 0.45 4.00
CA PRO A 7 0.30 -0.18 3.02
C PRO A 7 0.96 -1.32 2.26
N ASP A 8 2.19 -1.11 1.81
CA ASP A 8 3.03 -2.10 1.14
C ASP A 8 3.82 -2.99 2.12
N GLY A 9 4.27 -2.43 3.23
CA GLY A 9 5.10 -3.14 4.20
C GLY A 9 4.38 -4.32 4.83
N LEU A 10 3.11 -4.18 5.21
CA LEU A 10 2.33 -5.25 5.84
C LEU A 10 2.11 -6.48 4.94
N PRO A 11 1.67 -6.35 3.68
CA PRO A 11 1.52 -7.50 2.79
C PRO A 11 2.87 -8.07 2.32
N PHE A 12 3.84 -7.23 1.97
CA PHE A 12 5.02 -7.68 1.22
C PHE A 12 6.25 -7.98 2.09
N ALA A 13 6.46 -7.30 3.22
CA ALA A 13 7.64 -7.58 4.05
C ALA A 13 7.64 -9.03 4.60
N PRO A 14 6.52 -9.58 5.13
CA PRO A 14 6.49 -10.98 5.55
C PRO A 14 6.74 -11.94 4.38
N LEU A 15 6.23 -11.63 3.18
CA LEU A 15 6.46 -12.43 1.98
C LEU A 15 7.94 -12.48 1.60
N VAL A 16 8.63 -11.34 1.66
CA VAL A 16 10.08 -11.26 1.41
C VAL A 16 10.84 -12.12 2.42
N ILE A 17 10.51 -12.03 3.71
CA ILE A 17 11.16 -12.83 4.76
C ILE A 17 10.97 -14.33 4.51
N ILE A 18 9.74 -14.77 4.21
CA ILE A 18 9.44 -16.17 3.90
C ILE A 18 10.27 -16.66 2.71
N ARG A 19 10.30 -15.90 1.61
CA ARG A 19 11.05 -16.28 0.40
C ARG A 19 12.55 -16.34 0.63
N LEU A 20 13.09 -15.47 1.49
CA LEU A 20 14.50 -15.50 1.89
C LEU A 20 14.83 -16.78 2.69
N VAL A 21 13.96 -17.14 3.64
CA VAL A 21 14.10 -18.38 4.44
C VAL A 21 14.03 -19.62 3.56
N GLU A 22 13.08 -19.63 2.61
CA GLU A 22 12.89 -20.72 1.64
C GLU A 22 13.93 -20.73 0.51
N ARG A 23 14.85 -19.76 0.47
CA ARG A 23 15.86 -19.57 -0.59
C ARG A 23 15.26 -19.51 -2.00
N VAL A 24 14.03 -18.99 -2.12
CA VAL A 24 13.36 -18.79 -3.40
C VAL A 24 13.95 -17.52 -4.04
N PRO A 25 14.60 -17.62 -5.21
CA PRO A 25 15.18 -16.44 -5.85
C PRO A 25 14.09 -15.46 -6.27
N VAL A 26 14.13 -14.24 -5.73
CA VAL A 26 13.25 -13.15 -6.14
C VAL A 26 13.90 -12.44 -7.33
N ARG A 27 13.51 -12.81 -8.55
CA ARG A 27 13.93 -12.13 -9.79
C ARG A 27 12.74 -11.43 -10.43
N GLY A 28 12.83 -10.11 -10.54
CA GLY A 28 11.78 -9.29 -11.15
C GLY A 28 10.47 -9.26 -10.34
N ALA A 29 9.42 -8.71 -10.95
CA ALA A 29 8.07 -8.73 -10.38
C ALA A 29 7.52 -10.17 -10.42
N PRO A 30 7.18 -10.79 -9.28
CA PRO A 30 6.63 -12.14 -9.26
C PRO A 30 5.27 -12.18 -9.98
N GLY A 31 5.01 -13.24 -10.75
CA GLY A 31 3.69 -13.46 -11.34
C GLY A 31 2.61 -13.53 -10.24
N LEU A 32 1.44 -12.93 -10.46
CA LEU A 32 0.36 -12.87 -9.45
C LEU A 32 -0.03 -14.26 -8.92
N ASN A 33 0.04 -15.28 -9.77
CA ASN A 33 -0.22 -16.69 -9.43
C ASN A 33 0.81 -17.31 -8.45
N THR A 34 1.97 -16.69 -8.28
CA THR A 34 3.02 -17.15 -7.35
C THR A 34 2.91 -16.50 -5.97
N ILE A 35 1.93 -15.61 -5.80
CA ILE A 35 1.74 -14.86 -4.57
C ILE A 35 0.64 -15.54 -3.74
N PRO A 36 0.90 -15.85 -2.46
CA PRO A 36 -0.10 -16.46 -1.61
C PRO A 36 -1.37 -15.60 -1.47
N SER A 37 -2.52 -16.27 -1.35
CA SER A 37 -3.82 -15.61 -1.20
C SER A 37 -3.88 -14.64 -0.01
N TRP A 38 -3.21 -14.96 1.09
CA TRP A 38 -3.15 -14.08 2.27
C TRP A 38 -2.52 -12.73 1.97
N VAL A 39 -1.56 -12.64 1.04
CA VAL A 39 -0.94 -11.37 0.62
C VAL A 39 -1.97 -10.52 -0.09
N HIS A 40 -2.79 -11.11 -0.96
CA HIS A 40 -3.88 -10.40 -1.63
C HIS A 40 -4.91 -9.88 -0.63
N THR A 41 -5.29 -10.69 0.36
CA THR A 41 -6.20 -10.24 1.43
C THR A 41 -5.61 -9.09 2.23
N MET A 42 -4.33 -9.21 2.64
CA MET A 42 -3.64 -8.13 3.36
C MET A 42 -3.56 -6.87 2.50
N TYR A 43 -3.20 -7.00 1.22
CA TYR A 43 -3.14 -5.89 0.28
C TYR A 43 -4.51 -5.18 0.17
N SER A 44 -5.61 -5.92 0.03
CA SER A 44 -6.96 -5.32 -0.01
C SER A 44 -7.33 -4.58 1.28
N LEU A 45 -6.95 -5.12 2.44
CA LEU A 45 -7.17 -4.47 3.73
C LEU A 45 -6.34 -3.19 3.87
N THR A 46 -5.08 -3.23 3.45
CA THR A 46 -4.15 -2.12 3.63
C THR A 46 -4.32 -1.01 2.58
N HIS A 47 -4.86 -1.33 1.40
CA HIS A 47 -5.12 -0.39 0.31
C HIS A 47 -6.59 0.04 0.19
N SER A 48 -7.30 0.06 1.33
CA SER A 48 -8.67 0.57 1.43
C SER A 48 -8.68 1.96 2.07
N LEU A 49 -9.25 2.95 1.39
CA LEU A 49 -9.48 4.28 1.97
C LEU A 49 -10.54 4.25 3.08
N ILE A 50 -11.43 3.26 3.08
CA ILE A 50 -12.43 3.08 4.13
C ILE A 50 -11.75 2.63 5.41
N ILE A 51 -10.95 1.57 5.34
CA ILE A 51 -10.25 1.00 6.49
C ILE A 51 -9.18 1.98 6.98
N ALA A 52 -8.36 2.51 6.07
CA ALA A 52 -7.35 3.50 6.43
C ALA A 52 -8.00 4.76 7.00
N GLY A 53 -9.14 5.20 6.46
CA GLY A 53 -9.89 6.36 6.97
C GLY A 53 -10.32 6.15 8.42
N VAL A 54 -10.91 5.00 8.74
CA VAL A 54 -11.30 4.66 10.11
C VAL A 54 -10.10 4.65 11.06
N ILE A 55 -9.00 3.98 10.68
CA ILE A 55 -7.79 3.90 11.51
C ILE A 55 -7.20 5.29 11.74
N VAL A 56 -7.04 6.08 10.68
CA VAL A 56 -6.47 7.43 10.75
C VAL A 56 -7.36 8.34 11.59
N SER A 57 -8.69 8.28 11.45
CA SER A 57 -9.63 9.04 12.29
C SER A 57 -9.50 8.67 13.78
N ILE A 58 -9.38 7.38 14.12
CA ILE A 58 -9.14 6.93 15.50
C ILE A 58 -7.81 7.50 16.02
N LEU A 59 -6.75 7.43 15.22
CA LEU A 59 -5.43 7.95 15.61
C LEU A 59 -5.46 9.48 15.80
N PHE A 60 -6.17 10.21 14.95
CA PHE A 60 -6.41 11.65 15.13
C PHE A 60 -7.14 11.97 16.43
N TYR A 61 -8.15 11.17 16.79
CA TYR A 61 -8.90 11.34 18.03
C TYR A 61 -8.03 11.08 19.26
N ILE A 62 -7.16 10.07 19.23
CA ILE A 62 -6.25 9.75 20.34
C ILE A 62 -5.13 10.77 20.46
N ASN A 63 -4.49 11.12 19.34
CA ASN A 63 -3.37 12.06 19.30
C ASN A 63 -3.27 12.72 17.92
N THR A 64 -3.51 14.02 17.86
CA THR A 64 -3.49 14.78 16.60
C THR A 64 -2.16 14.65 15.85
N ARG A 65 -1.01 14.63 16.54
CA ARG A 65 0.30 14.49 15.85
C ARG A 65 0.44 13.12 15.20
N VAL A 66 0.02 12.06 15.89
CA VAL A 66 0.02 10.70 15.35
C VAL A 66 -0.98 10.58 14.19
N GLY A 67 -2.16 11.18 14.30
CA GLY A 67 -3.15 11.24 13.22
C GLY A 67 -2.60 11.92 11.96
N ILE A 68 -1.94 13.07 12.11
CA ILE A 68 -1.30 13.78 10.98
C ILE A 68 -0.26 12.88 10.30
N ALA A 69 0.61 12.25 11.10
CA ALA A 69 1.60 11.31 10.57
C ALA A 69 0.96 10.10 9.87
N ALA A 70 -0.14 9.57 10.44
CA ALA A 70 -0.90 8.47 9.87
C ALA A 70 -1.63 8.84 8.57
N GLY A 71 -1.86 10.13 8.31
CA GLY A 71 -2.33 10.63 7.01
C GLY A 71 -1.46 10.20 5.82
N ALA A 72 -0.18 9.85 6.07
CA ALA A 72 0.72 9.31 5.05
C ALA A 72 0.19 8.00 4.44
N TRP A 73 -0.57 7.22 5.22
CA TRP A 73 -1.25 6.02 4.73
C TRP A 73 -2.29 6.39 3.66
N ILE A 74 -3.15 7.37 3.95
CA ILE A 74 -4.18 7.84 3.00
C ILE A 74 -3.52 8.38 1.73
N LEU A 75 -2.47 9.19 1.88
CA LEU A 75 -1.75 9.73 0.73
C LEU A 75 -1.17 8.62 -0.14
N HIS A 76 -0.57 7.59 0.45
CA HIS A 76 -0.02 6.45 -0.28
C HIS A 76 -1.10 5.77 -1.13
N ILE A 77 -2.27 5.46 -0.56
CA ILE A 77 -3.36 4.82 -1.29
C ILE A 77 -3.85 5.69 -2.44
N ILE A 78 -4.04 7.00 -2.21
CA ILE A 78 -4.49 7.93 -3.26
C ILE A 78 -3.51 7.94 -4.44
N MET A 79 -2.22 7.94 -4.14
CA MET A 79 -1.16 7.96 -5.15
C MET A 79 -1.05 6.65 -5.94
N ASP A 80 -1.44 5.52 -5.35
CA ASP A 80 -1.42 4.21 -6.01
C ASP A 80 -2.57 4.00 -6.99
N ILE A 81 -3.74 4.61 -6.75
CA ILE A 81 -4.92 4.49 -7.63
C ILE A 81 -4.59 4.69 -9.12
N PRO A 82 -3.85 5.73 -9.56
CA PRO A 82 -3.51 5.90 -10.97
C PRO A 82 -2.31 5.07 -11.46
N VAL A 83 -1.54 4.42 -10.57
CA VAL A 83 -0.28 3.73 -10.90
C VAL A 83 -0.46 2.21 -11.02
N HIS A 84 -1.48 1.66 -10.36
CA HIS A 84 -1.75 0.23 -10.39
C HIS A 84 -2.69 -0.15 -11.54
N THR A 85 -2.31 -1.20 -12.29
CA THR A 85 -3.11 -1.71 -13.43
C THR A 85 -3.99 -2.88 -13.00
N GLN A 86 -5.02 -3.18 -13.79
CA GLN A 86 -5.81 -4.41 -13.62
C GLN A 86 -4.97 -5.69 -13.70
N GLY A 87 -3.84 -5.66 -14.42
CA GLY A 87 -2.95 -6.81 -14.59
C GLY A 87 -1.96 -7.03 -13.44
N TYR A 88 -1.85 -6.11 -12.47
CA TYR A 88 -0.91 -6.24 -11.35
C TYR A 88 -1.35 -5.40 -10.14
N PHE A 89 -1.82 -6.08 -9.08
CA PHE A 89 -2.28 -5.49 -7.81
C PHE A 89 -3.12 -4.22 -7.97
N ARG A 90 -4.33 -4.33 -8.52
CA ARG A 90 -5.27 -3.19 -8.56
C ARG A 90 -5.55 -2.68 -7.14
N THR A 91 -5.56 -1.37 -6.94
CA THR A 91 -5.84 -0.73 -5.63
C THR A 91 -7.34 -0.74 -5.34
N PRO A 92 -7.83 -1.58 -4.40
CA PRO A 92 -9.26 -1.69 -4.12
C PRO A 92 -9.67 -0.66 -3.06
N PHE A 93 -9.58 0.63 -3.41
CA PHE A 93 -9.69 1.74 -2.46
C PHE A 93 -11.05 1.83 -1.75
N LEU A 94 -12.09 1.14 -2.24
CA LEU A 94 -13.42 1.05 -1.63
C LEU A 94 -13.68 -0.26 -0.87
N TYR A 95 -12.69 -1.13 -0.72
CA TYR A 95 -12.85 -2.38 0.03
C TYR A 95 -13.22 -2.11 1.51
N PRO A 96 -14.08 -2.90 2.18
CA PRO A 96 -14.80 -4.08 1.68
C PRO A 96 -16.16 -3.76 1.05
N LEU A 97 -16.52 -2.48 0.90
CA LEU A 97 -17.83 -2.10 0.36
C LEU A 97 -17.91 -2.35 -1.15
N SER A 98 -16.80 -2.24 -1.87
CA SER A 98 -16.73 -2.50 -3.30
C SER A 98 -15.34 -2.95 -3.74
N ASP A 99 -15.31 -3.83 -4.74
CA ASP A 99 -14.10 -4.24 -5.46
C ASP A 99 -13.79 -3.33 -6.67
N PHE A 100 -14.47 -2.19 -6.77
CA PHE A 100 -14.19 -1.20 -7.79
C PHE A 100 -12.76 -0.65 -7.63
N ALA A 101 -12.05 -0.61 -8.75
CA ALA A 101 -10.69 -0.09 -8.84
C ALA A 101 -10.49 0.53 -10.24
N ILE A 102 -9.63 1.53 -10.31
CA ILE A 102 -9.27 2.20 -11.56
C ILE A 102 -8.17 1.41 -12.26
N ASN A 103 -8.23 1.30 -13.58
CA ASN A 103 -7.13 0.74 -14.37
C ASN A 103 -6.09 1.83 -14.64
N GLY A 104 -5.06 1.88 -13.80
CA GLY A 104 -3.97 2.84 -13.90
C GLY A 104 -2.90 2.50 -14.93
N VAL A 105 -1.74 3.13 -14.81
CA VAL A 105 -0.57 2.92 -15.68
C VAL A 105 0.59 2.34 -14.89
N ASN A 106 0.98 1.10 -15.22
CA ASN A 106 2.15 0.47 -14.62
C ASN A 106 3.43 1.13 -15.14
N SER A 107 4.02 2.00 -14.34
CA SER A 107 5.23 2.74 -14.68
C SER A 107 6.13 2.83 -13.45
N LEU A 108 7.33 2.27 -13.56
CA LEU A 108 8.36 2.37 -12.52
C LEU A 108 8.66 3.85 -12.18
N LYS A 109 8.55 4.76 -13.16
CA LYS A 109 8.71 6.20 -12.93
C LYS A 109 7.61 6.76 -12.04
N LEU A 110 6.35 6.38 -12.27
CA LEU A 110 5.22 6.84 -11.47
C LEU A 110 5.24 6.23 -10.07
N TRP A 111 5.64 4.97 -9.95
CA TRP A 111 5.88 4.33 -8.65
C TRP A 111 6.98 5.06 -7.86
N ALA A 112 8.12 5.37 -8.50
CA ALA A 112 9.20 6.12 -7.85
C ALA A 112 8.76 7.53 -7.43
N VAL A 113 7.94 8.19 -8.24
CA VAL A 113 7.34 9.49 -7.90
C VAL A 113 6.40 9.39 -6.70
N ASN A 114 5.60 8.32 -6.58
CA ASN A 114 4.77 8.08 -5.40
C ASN A 114 5.62 8.05 -4.12
N TRP A 115 6.65 7.19 -4.09
CA TRP A 115 7.55 7.09 -2.95
C TRP A 115 8.29 8.39 -2.67
N MET A 116 8.73 9.12 -3.70
CA MET A 116 9.39 10.40 -3.53
C MET A 116 8.45 11.45 -2.90
N ILE A 117 7.18 11.50 -3.28
CA ILE A 117 6.20 12.43 -2.70
C ILE A 117 5.93 12.07 -1.24
N LEU A 118 5.74 10.80 -0.92
CA LEU A 118 5.58 10.34 0.47
C LEU A 118 6.78 10.72 1.33
N ILE A 119 7.99 10.54 0.81
CA ILE A 119 9.24 10.94 1.46
C ILE A 119 9.25 12.45 1.68
N LEU A 120 9.06 13.25 0.63
CA LEU A 120 9.14 14.71 0.71
C LEU A 120 8.11 15.30 1.68
N VAL A 121 6.86 14.83 1.63
CA VAL A 121 5.79 15.34 2.49
C VAL A 121 6.00 14.95 3.95
N TYR A 122 6.48 13.73 4.23
CA TYR A 122 6.53 13.17 5.58
C TYR A 122 7.94 12.99 6.17
N THR A 123 8.95 13.67 5.62
CA THR A 123 10.28 13.79 6.26
C THR A 123 10.29 14.88 7.33
N PHE A 124 9.46 15.92 7.15
CA PHE A 124 9.48 17.14 7.98
C PHE A 124 8.27 17.26 8.93
N ILE A 125 7.43 16.22 8.97
CA ILE A 125 6.25 16.08 9.83
C ILE A 125 6.57 15.01 10.87
#